data_AF-A0A3M2FLN1-F1
#
_entry.id   AF-A0A3M2FLN1-F1
#
_cell.length_a   1.000
_cell.length_b   1.000
_cell.length_c   1.000
_cell.angle_alpha   90.00
_cell.angle_beta   90.00
_cell.angle_gamma   90.00
#
_symmetry.space_group_name_H-M   'P 1'
#
loop_
_entity.id
_entity.type
_entity.pdbx_description
1 polymer ?
#
loop_
_entity_poly.entity_id
_entity_poly.type
_entity_poly.pdbx_seq_one_letter_code
_entity_poly.pdbx_strand_id
1 'polypeptide(L)'
;MTMETLELQKEIQSLHEKLDFLTEQMKRQQQQQREFKELKDDMALIGKDMFNAAVTELQDVAPYFDTGDIIHLVKRLLRNVRNLNKMLEHMESAQDLFNDLQPLGKQIYIEIMETLNELDRKGYFEFFSEAAKIVDTVVTSFSVEDVRLLRENITTILLTVKSMTQPEMLSSVNNALSFFGKMDIDIDQDIRMMDLFRRMRDPEVKKGMAFMLEFVKSMAQNGHKVKQTSKQED
;
A
#
# COMPACT_ATOMS: atom_id res chain seq x y z
N MET A 1 -2.09 -68.34 2.82
CA MET A 1 -3.33 -68.26 2.01
C MET A 1 -4.45 -67.47 2.68
N THR A 2 -4.50 -67.26 4.00
CA THR A 2 -5.60 -66.53 4.67
C THR A 2 -5.40 -65.01 4.80
N MET A 3 -4.15 -64.52 4.80
CA MET A 3 -3.85 -63.08 4.90
C MET A 3 -4.12 -62.33 3.59
N GLU A 4 -3.71 -62.92 2.46
CA GLU A 4 -3.88 -62.38 1.10
C GLU A 4 -5.36 -62.18 0.72
N THR A 5 -6.22 -63.13 1.13
CA THR A 5 -7.68 -63.05 0.92
C THR A 5 -8.34 -61.94 1.75
N LEU A 6 -7.74 -61.58 2.90
CA LEU A 6 -8.27 -60.57 3.82
C LEU A 6 -7.88 -59.16 3.37
N GLU A 7 -6.70 -59.01 2.77
CA GLU A 7 -6.27 -57.75 2.13
C GLU A 7 -7.10 -57.47 0.87
N LEU A 8 -7.32 -58.46 0.01
CA LEU A 8 -8.19 -58.34 -1.16
C LEU A 8 -9.64 -57.94 -0.80
N GLN A 9 -10.19 -58.48 0.29
CA GLN A 9 -11.52 -58.08 0.77
C GLN A 9 -11.57 -56.62 1.25
N LYS A 10 -10.53 -56.15 1.94
CA LYS A 10 -10.43 -54.74 2.36
C LYS A 10 -10.30 -53.80 1.17
N GLU A 11 -9.57 -54.20 0.15
CA GLU A 11 -9.38 -53.41 -1.06
C GLU A 11 -10.68 -53.30 -1.88
N ILE A 12 -11.43 -54.40 -1.99
CA ILE A 12 -12.76 -54.44 -2.62
C ILE A 12 -13.77 -53.59 -1.83
N GLN A 13 -13.74 -53.62 -0.50
CA GLN A 13 -14.61 -52.81 0.34
C GLN A 13 -14.31 -51.31 0.17
N SER A 14 -13.03 -50.93 0.18
CA SER A 14 -12.61 -49.56 -0.09
C SER A 14 -12.97 -49.10 -1.50
N LEU A 15 -12.94 -49.99 -2.48
CA LEU A 15 -13.36 -49.70 -3.85
C LEU A 15 -14.87 -49.47 -3.93
N HIS A 16 -15.68 -50.26 -3.21
CA HIS A 16 -17.13 -50.06 -3.13
C HIS A 16 -17.47 -48.70 -2.53
N GLU A 17 -16.85 -48.32 -1.42
CA GLU A 17 -17.08 -47.01 -0.79
C GLU A 17 -16.71 -45.85 -1.73
N LYS A 18 -15.62 -45.99 -2.49
CA LYS A 18 -15.22 -44.99 -3.50
C LYS A 18 -16.19 -44.94 -4.68
N LEU A 19 -16.69 -46.09 -5.13
CA LEU A 19 -17.68 -46.17 -6.21
C LEU A 19 -19.02 -45.60 -5.78
N ASP A 20 -19.47 -45.85 -4.56
CA ASP A 20 -20.70 -45.29 -4.00
C ASP A 20 -20.60 -43.77 -3.88
N PHE A 21 -19.48 -43.26 -3.36
CA PHE A 21 -19.20 -41.83 -3.28
C PHE A 21 -19.20 -41.16 -4.67
N LEU A 22 -18.52 -41.75 -5.66
CA LEU A 22 -18.51 -41.24 -7.04
C LEU A 22 -19.89 -41.31 -7.70
N THR A 23 -20.66 -42.36 -7.41
CA THR A 23 -22.02 -42.53 -7.94
C THR A 23 -22.98 -41.49 -7.39
N GLU A 24 -22.85 -41.15 -6.11
CA GLU A 24 -23.65 -40.09 -5.49
C GLU A 24 -23.30 -38.70 -6.06
N GLN A 25 -22.01 -38.41 -6.21
CA GLN A 25 -21.55 -37.18 -6.86
C GLN A 25 -22.06 -37.06 -8.30
N MET A 26 -21.99 -38.14 -9.07
CA MET A 26 -22.49 -38.18 -10.46
C MET A 26 -24.00 -37.99 -10.55
N LYS A 27 -24.77 -38.53 -9.59
CA LYS A 27 -26.23 -38.32 -9.53
C LYS A 27 -26.57 -36.85 -9.29
N ARG A 28 -25.92 -36.20 -8.31
CA ARG A 28 -26.12 -34.76 -8.03
C ARG A 28 -25.78 -33.90 -9.24
N GLN A 29 -24.67 -34.20 -9.92
CA GLN A 29 -24.27 -33.48 -11.12
C GLN A 29 -25.25 -33.65 -12.29
N GLN A 30 -25.80 -34.85 -12.49
CA GLN A 30 -26.81 -35.08 -13.54
C GLN A 30 -28.13 -34.37 -13.25
N GLN A 31 -28.55 -34.27 -11.99
CA GLN A 31 -29.78 -33.59 -11.61
C GLN A 31 -29.69 -32.09 -11.93
N GLN A 32 -28.60 -31.43 -11.54
CA GLN A 32 -28.36 -30.02 -11.85
C GLN A 32 -28.33 -29.74 -13.37
N GLN A 33 -27.77 -30.66 -14.17
CA GLN A 33 -27.77 -30.50 -15.63
C GLN A 33 -29.17 -30.55 -16.24
N ARG A 34 -30.09 -31.33 -15.66
CA ARG A 34 -31.49 -31.41 -16.12
C ARG A 34 -32.26 -30.15 -15.75
N GLU A 35 -32.15 -29.72 -14.49
CA GLU A 35 -32.77 -28.47 -14.01
C GLU A 35 -32.29 -27.27 -14.83
N PHE A 36 -31.00 -27.23 -15.20
CA PHE A 36 -30.46 -26.19 -16.09
C PHE A 36 -31.03 -26.26 -17.51
N LYS A 37 -31.27 -27.47 -18.04
CA LYS A 37 -31.84 -27.65 -19.37
C LYS A 37 -33.31 -27.18 -19.40
N GLU A 38 -34.07 -27.52 -18.37
CA GLU A 38 -35.46 -27.07 -18.20
C GLU A 38 -35.53 -25.55 -18.06
N LEU A 39 -34.70 -24.95 -17.20
CA LEU A 39 -34.60 -23.49 -17.07
C LEU A 39 -34.25 -22.80 -18.39
N LYS A 40 -33.34 -23.39 -19.18
CA LYS A 40 -32.97 -22.85 -20.49
C LYS A 40 -34.15 -22.87 -21.46
N ASP A 41 -34.94 -23.94 -21.44
CA ASP A 41 -36.10 -24.12 -22.31
C ASP A 41 -37.24 -23.16 -21.90
N ASP A 42 -37.48 -22.98 -20.59
CA ASP A 42 -38.48 -22.05 -20.05
C ASP A 42 -38.11 -20.57 -20.26
N MET A 43 -36.83 -20.22 -20.07
CA MET A 43 -36.34 -18.86 -20.34
C MET A 43 -36.42 -18.49 -21.83
N ALA A 44 -36.29 -19.46 -22.73
CA ALA A 44 -36.41 -19.21 -24.17
C ALA A 44 -37.85 -18.81 -24.56
N LEU A 45 -38.85 -19.33 -23.84
CA LEU A 45 -40.26 -19.05 -24.09
C LEU A 45 -40.69 -17.67 -23.57
N ILE A 46 -40.25 -17.29 -22.36
CA ILE A 46 -40.67 -16.04 -21.69
C ILE A 46 -39.73 -14.86 -22.02
N GLY A 47 -38.50 -15.15 -22.41
CA GLY A 47 -37.45 -14.14 -22.59
C GLY A 47 -37.75 -13.11 -23.68
N LYS A 48 -38.50 -13.47 -24.72
CA LYS A 48 -38.81 -12.54 -25.82
C LYS A 48 -39.72 -11.40 -25.37
N ASP A 49 -40.75 -11.69 -24.59
CA ASP A 49 -41.74 -10.69 -24.18
C ASP A 49 -41.20 -9.81 -23.06
N MET A 50 -40.43 -10.38 -22.12
CA MET A 50 -39.74 -9.61 -21.07
C MET A 50 -38.62 -8.72 -21.64
N PHE A 51 -37.86 -9.21 -22.64
CA PHE A 51 -36.83 -8.41 -23.29
C PHE A 51 -37.43 -7.20 -24.01
N ASN A 52 -38.53 -7.39 -24.73
CA ASN A 52 -39.21 -6.29 -25.41
C ASN A 52 -39.77 -5.27 -24.41
N ALA A 53 -40.33 -5.73 -23.27
CA ALA A 53 -40.79 -4.84 -22.20
C ALA A 53 -39.64 -4.04 -21.56
N ALA A 54 -38.52 -4.69 -21.24
CA ALA A 54 -37.35 -4.04 -20.66
C ALA A 54 -36.69 -3.04 -21.61
N VAL A 55 -36.59 -3.36 -22.91
CA VAL A 55 -36.08 -2.42 -23.93
C VAL A 55 -37.00 -1.21 -24.07
N THR A 56 -38.32 -1.40 -23.92
CA THR A 56 -39.29 -0.31 -23.98
C THR A 56 -39.18 0.62 -22.77
N GLU A 57 -39.01 0.09 -21.55
CA GLU A 57 -38.77 0.93 -20.36
C GLU A 57 -37.39 1.61 -20.37
N LEU A 58 -36.36 0.95 -20.93
CA LEU A 58 -35.00 1.49 -20.97
C LEU A 58 -34.78 2.54 -22.07
N GLN A 59 -35.76 2.77 -22.96
CA GLN A 59 -35.71 3.88 -23.93
C GLN A 59 -35.63 5.26 -23.25
N ASP A 60 -36.07 5.38 -22.00
CA ASP A 60 -35.92 6.61 -21.22
C ASP A 60 -34.46 6.89 -20.80
N VAL A 61 -33.57 5.90 -20.90
CA VAL A 61 -32.13 5.98 -20.56
C VAL A 61 -31.23 5.88 -21.82
N ALA A 62 -31.84 5.99 -23.01
CA ALA A 62 -31.23 5.81 -24.32
C ALA A 62 -29.91 6.55 -24.63
N PRO A 63 -29.57 7.72 -24.03
CA PRO A 63 -28.30 8.39 -24.37
C PRO A 63 -27.03 7.62 -23.96
N TYR A 64 -27.12 6.65 -23.06
CA TYR A 64 -25.96 5.94 -22.48
C TYR A 64 -25.99 4.43 -22.71
N PHE A 65 -27.00 3.90 -23.40
CA PHE A 65 -27.24 2.46 -23.49
C PHE A 65 -27.74 2.06 -24.89
N ASP A 66 -27.00 1.21 -25.60
CA ASP A 66 -27.45 0.62 -26.87
C ASP A 66 -28.25 -0.66 -26.59
N THR A 67 -29.30 -0.91 -27.37
CA THR A 67 -30.09 -2.17 -27.31
C THR A 67 -29.20 -3.38 -27.60
N GLY A 68 -28.14 -3.19 -28.39
CA GLY A 68 -27.12 -4.22 -28.64
C GLY A 68 -26.34 -4.65 -27.38
N ASP A 69 -26.11 -3.74 -26.44
CA ASP A 69 -25.34 -4.00 -25.23
C ASP A 69 -26.09 -4.89 -24.25
N ILE A 70 -27.42 -4.76 -24.17
CA ILE A 70 -28.29 -5.60 -23.34
C ILE A 70 -28.21 -7.06 -23.82
N ILE A 71 -28.31 -7.29 -25.14
CA ILE A 71 -28.18 -8.64 -25.71
C ILE A 71 -26.79 -9.21 -25.44
N HIS A 72 -25.74 -8.38 -25.49
CA HIS A 72 -24.38 -8.80 -25.21
C HIS A 72 -24.18 -9.18 -23.73
N LEU A 73 -24.78 -8.41 -22.81
CA LEU A 73 -24.78 -8.68 -21.38
C LEU A 73 -25.52 -9.99 -21.06
N VAL A 74 -26.73 -10.17 -21.62
CA VAL A 74 -27.51 -11.40 -21.48
C VAL A 74 -26.75 -12.61 -22.02
N LYS A 75 -26.10 -12.48 -23.18
CA LYS A 75 -25.23 -13.55 -23.72
C LYS A 75 -24.04 -13.85 -22.82
N ARG A 76 -23.39 -12.82 -22.23
CA ARG A 76 -22.29 -13.00 -21.27
C ARG A 76 -22.75 -13.71 -20.00
N LEU A 77 -23.92 -13.35 -19.47
CA LEU A 77 -24.53 -14.00 -18.31
C LEU A 77 -24.86 -15.46 -18.63
N LEU A 78 -25.56 -15.73 -19.73
CA LEU A 78 -25.91 -17.09 -20.19
C LEU A 78 -24.68 -17.97 -20.42
N ARG A 79 -23.61 -17.41 -21.01
CA ARG A 79 -22.33 -18.12 -21.21
C ARG A 79 -21.63 -18.45 -19.90
N ASN A 80 -21.83 -17.61 -18.87
CA ASN A 80 -21.20 -17.74 -17.56
C ASN A 80 -22.12 -18.34 -16.49
N VAL A 81 -23.32 -18.85 -16.82
CA VAL A 81 -24.23 -19.46 -15.82
C VAL A 81 -23.56 -20.61 -15.08
N ARG A 82 -22.70 -21.38 -15.75
CA ARG A 82 -21.94 -22.45 -15.08
C ARG A 82 -21.01 -21.91 -13.98
N ASN A 83 -20.45 -20.72 -14.16
CA ASN A 83 -19.64 -20.06 -13.13
C ASN A 83 -20.50 -19.44 -12.04
N LEU A 84 -21.67 -18.90 -12.39
CA LEU A 84 -22.65 -18.40 -11.41
C LEU A 84 -23.18 -19.54 -10.54
N ASN A 85 -23.49 -20.70 -11.10
CA ASN A 85 -23.93 -21.86 -10.31
C ASN A 85 -22.84 -22.35 -9.36
N LYS A 86 -21.58 -22.44 -9.83
CA LYS A 86 -20.45 -22.75 -8.93
C LYS A 86 -20.28 -21.72 -7.82
N MET A 87 -20.51 -20.44 -8.13
CA MET A 87 -20.50 -19.38 -7.12
C MET A 87 -21.62 -19.58 -6.09
N LEU A 88 -22.83 -19.92 -6.54
CA LEU A 88 -23.96 -20.22 -5.66
C LEU A 88 -23.72 -21.44 -4.78
N GLU A 89 -23.09 -22.50 -5.31
CA GLU A 89 -22.64 -23.66 -4.52
C GLU A 89 -21.59 -23.27 -3.47
N HIS A 90 -20.66 -22.36 -3.79
CA HIS A 90 -19.71 -21.83 -2.82
C HIS A 90 -20.35 -20.87 -1.81
N MET A 91 -21.47 -20.23 -2.14
CA MET A 91 -22.22 -19.41 -1.19
C MET A 91 -22.89 -20.25 -0.11
N GLU A 92 -23.27 -21.50 -0.41
CA GLU A 92 -23.77 -22.45 0.60
C GLU A 92 -22.68 -22.72 1.65
N SER A 93 -21.44 -22.95 1.21
CA SER A 93 -20.28 -23.08 2.12
C SER A 93 -19.94 -21.78 2.86
N ALA A 94 -20.16 -20.61 2.24
CA ALA A 94 -19.98 -19.32 2.90
C ALA A 94 -21.05 -19.06 3.96
N GLN A 95 -22.28 -19.53 3.72
CA GLN A 95 -23.39 -19.43 4.66
C GLN A 95 -23.20 -20.38 5.85
N ASP A 96 -22.72 -21.60 5.61
CA ASP A 96 -22.32 -22.53 6.67
C ASP A 96 -21.20 -21.93 7.54
N LEU A 97 -20.16 -21.36 6.91
CA LEU A 97 -19.11 -20.64 7.64
C LEU A 97 -19.67 -19.44 8.42
N PHE A 98 -20.63 -18.70 7.87
CA PHE A 98 -21.24 -17.55 8.56
C PHE A 98 -22.08 -17.99 9.76
N ASN A 99 -22.82 -19.10 9.64
CA ASN A 99 -23.58 -19.70 10.73
C ASN A 99 -22.67 -20.22 11.85
N ASP A 100 -21.52 -20.80 11.49
CA ASP A 100 -20.50 -21.27 12.43
C ASP A 100 -19.75 -20.11 13.12
N LEU A 101 -19.55 -19.00 12.40
CA LEU A 101 -18.93 -17.78 12.95
C LEU A 101 -19.91 -16.93 13.77
N GLN A 102 -21.22 -17.06 13.57
CA GLN A 102 -22.25 -16.29 14.27
C GLN A 102 -22.10 -16.34 15.81
N PRO A 103 -21.89 -17.50 16.47
CA PRO A 103 -21.65 -17.55 17.91
C PRO A 103 -20.28 -16.99 18.36
N LEU A 104 -19.24 -17.10 17.51
CA LEU A 104 -17.90 -16.55 17.78
C LEU A 104 -17.83 -15.03 17.58
N GLY A 105 -18.73 -14.47 16.77
CA GLY A 105 -18.77 -13.06 16.42
C GLY A 105 -18.88 -12.13 17.62
N LYS A 106 -19.57 -12.55 18.70
CA LYS A 106 -19.65 -11.74 19.93
C LYS A 106 -18.30 -11.59 20.62
N GLN A 107 -17.50 -12.65 20.64
CA GLN A 107 -16.19 -12.64 21.30
C GLN A 107 -15.16 -11.86 20.48
N ILE A 108 -15.15 -12.10 19.16
CA ILE A 108 -14.33 -11.34 18.20
C ILE A 108 -14.70 -9.85 18.25
N TYR A 109 -15.99 -9.51 18.31
CA TYR A 109 -16.44 -8.12 18.43
C TYR A 109 -15.92 -7.45 19.70
N ILE A 110 -15.99 -8.12 20.85
CA ILE A 110 -15.47 -7.59 22.11
C ILE A 110 -13.96 -7.37 22.02
N GLU A 111 -13.22 -8.34 21.49
CA GLU A 111 -11.75 -8.25 21.34
C GLU A 111 -11.32 -7.13 20.37
N ILE A 112 -12.04 -6.95 19.27
CA ILE A 112 -11.84 -5.82 18.35
C ILE A 112 -12.13 -4.50 19.08
N MET A 113 -13.24 -4.39 19.81
CA MET A 113 -13.59 -3.16 20.54
C MET A 113 -12.57 -2.83 21.63
N GLU A 114 -12.09 -3.82 22.38
CA GLU A 114 -11.04 -3.63 23.39
C GLU A 114 -9.72 -3.19 22.75
N THR A 115 -9.33 -3.82 21.63
CA THR A 115 -8.13 -3.44 20.88
C THR A 115 -8.23 -2.02 20.34
N LEU A 116 -9.36 -1.66 19.73
CA LEU A 116 -9.59 -0.30 19.21
C LEU A 116 -9.59 0.73 20.33
N ASN A 117 -10.22 0.42 21.47
CA ASN A 117 -10.24 1.30 22.64
C ASN A 117 -8.83 1.47 23.24
N GLU A 118 -8.02 0.41 23.24
CA GLU A 118 -6.63 0.50 23.68
C GLU A 118 -5.78 1.36 22.72
N LEU A 119 -5.99 1.23 21.41
CA LEU A 119 -5.35 2.07 20.41
C LEU A 119 -5.76 3.54 20.56
N ASP A 120 -7.04 3.80 20.81
CA ASP A 120 -7.56 5.14 21.07
C ASP A 120 -6.95 5.75 22.34
N ARG A 121 -6.97 5.00 23.46
CA ARG A 121 -6.39 5.45 24.73
C ARG A 121 -4.88 5.72 24.64
N LYS A 122 -4.16 4.98 23.79
CA LYS A 122 -2.74 5.20 23.51
C LYS A 122 -2.49 6.34 22.51
N GLY A 123 -3.55 6.96 21.96
CA GLY A 123 -3.45 8.09 21.03
C GLY A 123 -3.08 7.70 19.60
N TYR A 124 -3.20 6.42 19.22
CA TYR A 124 -2.86 5.98 17.86
C TYR A 124 -3.76 6.62 16.80
N PHE A 125 -5.05 6.83 17.09
CA PHE A 125 -5.97 7.50 16.15
C PHE A 125 -5.61 8.96 15.96
N GLU A 126 -5.30 9.69 17.02
CA GLU A 126 -4.84 11.07 16.94
C GLU A 126 -3.52 11.17 16.16
N PHE A 127 -2.55 10.33 16.50
CA PHE A 127 -1.27 10.27 15.79
C PHE A 127 -1.45 9.97 14.29
N PHE A 128 -2.28 8.98 13.95
CA PHE A 128 -2.53 8.61 12.56
C PHE A 128 -3.27 9.72 11.81
N SER A 129 -4.23 10.38 12.46
CA SER A 129 -4.95 11.54 11.90
C SER A 129 -3.99 12.68 11.58
N GLU A 130 -3.10 13.04 12.51
CA GLU A 130 -2.08 14.08 12.27
C GLU A 130 -1.07 13.66 11.21
N ALA A 131 -0.62 12.40 11.21
CA ALA A 131 0.24 11.87 10.17
C ALA A 131 -0.42 11.92 8.77
N ALA A 132 -1.71 11.59 8.69
CA ALA A 132 -2.48 11.68 7.46
C ALA A 132 -2.59 13.11 6.95
N LYS A 133 -2.78 14.10 7.83
CA LYS A 133 -2.76 15.54 7.46
C LYS A 133 -1.40 15.98 6.93
N ILE A 134 -0.31 15.49 7.52
CA ILE A 134 1.04 15.76 7.00
C ILE A 134 1.19 15.19 5.60
N VAL A 135 0.76 13.94 5.37
CA VAL A 135 0.80 13.31 4.05
C VAL A 135 -0.08 14.06 3.05
N ASP A 136 -1.30 14.46 3.43
CA ASP A 136 -2.20 15.25 2.59
C ASP A 136 -1.58 16.60 2.22
N THR A 137 -0.95 17.27 3.18
CA THR A 137 -0.21 18.52 2.95
C THR A 137 0.94 18.29 1.97
N VAL A 138 1.68 17.18 2.11
CA VAL A 138 2.75 16.84 1.17
C VAL A 138 2.19 16.55 -0.22
N VAL A 139 1.13 15.76 -0.35
CA VAL A 139 0.53 15.43 -1.66
C VAL A 139 -0.10 16.64 -2.34
N THR A 140 -0.63 17.60 -1.58
CA THR A 140 -1.22 18.84 -2.11
C THR A 140 -0.17 19.92 -2.40
N SER A 141 0.92 19.97 -1.64
CA SER A 141 1.99 20.96 -1.79
C SER A 141 3.06 20.55 -2.79
N PHE A 142 3.23 19.25 -3.03
CA PHE A 142 4.21 18.71 -3.97
C PHE A 142 3.49 18.12 -5.17
N SER A 143 3.89 18.56 -6.37
CA SER A 143 3.42 17.94 -7.61
C SER A 143 3.97 16.52 -7.75
N VAL A 144 3.36 15.72 -8.64
CA VAL A 144 3.86 14.38 -8.99
C VAL A 144 5.32 14.42 -9.46
N GLU A 145 5.74 15.53 -10.06
CA GLU A 145 7.12 15.74 -10.51
C GLU A 145 8.07 15.98 -9.34
N ASP A 146 7.65 16.74 -8.33
CA ASP A 146 8.44 16.96 -7.12
C ASP A 146 8.67 15.65 -6.35
N VAL A 147 7.66 14.77 -6.30
CA VAL A 147 7.77 13.45 -5.70
C VAL A 147 8.76 12.56 -6.47
N ARG A 148 8.84 12.69 -7.80
CA ARG A 148 9.85 11.97 -8.60
C ARG A 148 11.26 12.44 -8.32
N LEU A 149 11.47 13.76 -8.27
CA LEU A 149 12.76 14.36 -7.93
C LEU A 149 13.20 13.97 -6.51
N LEU A 150 12.26 13.91 -5.57
CA LEU A 150 12.49 13.41 -4.21
C LEU A 150 12.92 11.94 -4.21
N ARG A 151 12.20 11.07 -4.93
CA ARG A 151 12.53 9.64 -5.02
C ARG A 151 13.94 9.42 -5.61
N GLU A 152 14.31 10.18 -6.63
CA GLU A 152 15.62 10.06 -7.28
C GLU A 152 16.76 10.49 -6.37
N ASN A 153 16.50 11.41 -5.43
CA ASN A 153 17.50 11.96 -4.51
C ASN A 153 17.31 11.52 -3.05
N ILE A 154 16.41 10.57 -2.77
CA ILE A 154 16.02 10.22 -1.41
C ILE A 154 17.19 9.72 -0.57
N THR A 155 18.09 8.91 -1.17
CA THR A 155 19.29 8.43 -0.49
C THR A 155 20.21 9.58 -0.09
N THR A 156 20.43 10.54 -0.99
CA THR A 156 21.26 11.72 -0.71
C THR A 156 20.64 12.55 0.41
N ILE A 157 19.34 12.82 0.35
CA ILE A 157 18.62 13.58 1.38
C ILE A 157 18.70 12.86 2.73
N LEU A 158 18.44 11.55 2.80
CA LEU A 158 18.53 10.77 4.03
C LEU A 158 19.95 10.74 4.60
N LEU A 159 20.97 10.63 3.75
CA LEU A 159 22.37 10.71 4.17
C LEU A 159 22.73 12.11 4.68
N THR A 160 22.26 13.17 4.04
CA THR A 160 22.46 14.54 4.49
C THR A 160 21.79 14.78 5.84
N VAL A 161 20.52 14.38 6.00
CA VAL A 161 19.80 14.48 7.28
C VAL A 161 20.55 13.71 8.35
N LYS A 162 20.94 12.45 8.07
CA LYS A 162 21.76 11.64 8.98
C LYS A 162 23.05 12.35 9.38
N SER A 163 23.76 12.95 8.42
CA SER A 163 24.99 13.71 8.66
C SER A 163 24.78 14.97 9.48
N MET A 164 23.67 15.69 9.27
CA MET A 164 23.33 16.87 10.05
C MET A 164 22.90 16.53 11.48
N THR A 165 22.28 15.36 11.68
CA THR A 165 21.91 14.85 13.00
C THR A 165 23.07 14.22 13.77
N GLN A 166 24.29 14.20 13.21
CA GLN A 166 25.46 13.71 13.95
C GLN A 166 25.76 14.64 15.14
N PRO A 167 26.13 14.08 16.33
CA PRO A 167 26.36 14.86 17.54
C PRO A 167 27.33 16.03 17.37
N GLU A 168 28.38 15.84 16.57
CA GLU A 168 29.41 16.84 16.29
C GLU A 168 28.85 18.06 15.54
N MET A 169 27.96 17.82 14.56
CA MET A 169 27.30 18.88 13.78
C MET A 169 26.22 19.59 14.62
N LEU A 170 25.42 18.83 15.37
CA LEU A 170 24.41 19.40 16.28
C LEU A 170 25.04 20.29 17.35
N SER A 171 26.16 19.86 17.94
CA SER A 171 26.93 20.64 18.90
C SER A 171 27.45 21.94 18.27
N SER A 172 28.00 21.86 17.05
CA SER A 172 28.50 23.04 16.32
C SER A 172 27.38 24.05 16.00
N VAL A 173 26.22 23.56 15.56
CA VAL A 173 25.03 24.40 15.30
C VAL A 173 24.53 25.04 16.59
N ASN A 174 24.40 24.29 17.68
CA ASN A 174 23.98 24.84 18.97
C ASN A 174 24.96 25.88 19.52
N ASN A 175 26.27 25.65 19.38
CA ASN A 175 27.29 26.61 19.78
C ASN A 175 27.22 27.88 18.93
N ALA A 176 27.05 27.76 17.61
CA ALA A 176 26.86 28.91 16.72
C ALA A 176 25.58 29.68 17.07
N LEU A 177 24.46 29.01 17.26
CA LEU A 177 23.19 29.63 17.68
C LEU A 177 23.30 30.31 19.04
N SER A 178 24.07 29.74 19.98
CA SER A 178 24.33 30.37 21.28
C SER A 178 25.22 31.62 21.17
N PHE A 179 26.07 31.69 20.15
CA PHE A 179 26.90 32.86 19.84
C PHE A 179 26.05 33.95 19.17
N PHE A 180 25.25 33.59 18.15
CA PHE A 180 24.36 34.52 17.45
C PHE A 180 23.21 35.04 18.34
N GLY A 181 22.61 34.18 19.17
CA GLY A 181 21.53 34.59 20.09
C GLY A 181 22.01 35.52 21.22
N LYS A 182 23.32 35.62 21.45
CA LYS A 182 23.94 36.58 22.39
C LYS A 182 24.45 37.84 21.70
N MET A 183 24.33 37.90 20.38
CA MET A 183 24.89 38.93 19.53
C MET A 183 23.75 39.78 18.98
N ASP A 184 23.23 40.66 19.84
CA ASP A 184 22.63 41.91 19.40
C ASP A 184 23.79 42.80 18.90
N ILE A 185 24.38 42.44 17.75
CA ILE A 185 25.49 43.19 17.17
C ILE A 185 24.87 44.36 16.42
N ASP A 186 24.62 45.44 17.15
CA ASP A 186 24.58 46.75 16.54
C ASP A 186 26.01 47.08 16.09
N ILE A 187 26.32 46.85 14.81
CA ILE A 187 27.58 47.34 14.22
C ILE A 187 27.40 48.84 13.98
N ASP A 188 27.34 49.61 15.06
CA ASP A 188 27.28 51.08 15.01
C ASP A 188 28.55 51.72 15.55
N GLN A 189 29.72 51.18 15.17
CA GLN A 189 30.98 51.90 15.38
C GLN A 189 31.90 51.74 14.18
N ASP A 190 32.34 52.86 13.62
CA ASP A 190 33.42 52.97 12.65
C ASP A 190 34.68 52.28 13.18
N ILE A 191 34.87 51.00 12.81
CA ILE A 191 36.07 50.24 13.15
C ILE A 191 37.23 50.84 12.35
N ARG A 192 38.14 51.53 13.04
CA ARG A 192 39.33 52.12 12.39
C ARG A 192 40.30 51.00 12.01
N MET A 193 40.98 51.17 10.87
CA MET A 193 41.98 50.22 10.36
C MET A 193 42.99 49.76 11.42
N MET A 194 43.40 50.65 12.34
CA MET A 194 44.37 50.32 13.38
C MET A 194 43.82 49.39 14.47
N ASP A 195 42.53 49.52 14.78
CA ASP A 195 41.85 48.66 15.75
C ASP A 195 41.70 47.24 15.18
N LEU A 196 41.48 47.12 13.88
CA LEU A 196 41.48 45.84 13.16
C LEU A 196 42.86 45.14 13.25
N PHE A 197 43.95 45.88 12.99
CA PHE A 197 45.30 45.35 13.12
C PHE A 197 45.63 44.89 14.54
N ARG A 198 45.17 45.62 15.56
CA ARG A 198 45.34 45.22 16.96
C ARG A 198 44.55 43.95 17.29
N ARG A 199 43.33 43.79 16.76
CA ARG A 199 42.50 42.59 16.93
C ARG A 199 43.07 41.36 16.22
N MET A 200 43.68 41.52 15.04
CA MET A 200 44.38 40.41 14.36
C MET A 200 45.56 39.84 15.15
N ARG A 201 46.07 40.57 16.16
CA ARG A 201 47.13 40.07 17.03
C ARG A 201 46.63 39.09 18.09
N ASP A 202 45.32 39.10 18.38
CA ASP A 202 44.67 38.24 19.35
C ASP A 202 44.85 36.75 18.98
N PRO A 203 45.25 35.88 19.93
CA PRO A 203 45.43 34.46 19.68
C PRO A 203 44.14 33.75 19.22
N GLU A 204 42.96 34.18 19.64
CA GLU A 204 41.67 33.59 19.22
C GLU A 204 41.35 33.93 17.77
N VAL A 205 41.55 35.19 17.36
CA VAL A 205 41.34 35.64 15.97
C VAL A 205 42.30 34.91 15.02
N LYS A 206 43.56 34.71 15.42
CA LYS A 206 44.54 33.95 14.63
C LYS A 206 44.15 32.48 14.48
N LYS A 207 43.65 31.84 15.54
CA LYS A 207 43.14 30.47 15.49
C LYS A 207 41.92 30.37 14.55
N GLY A 208 41.01 31.35 14.60
CA GLY A 208 39.87 31.44 13.69
C GLY A 208 40.30 31.60 12.23
N MET A 209 41.26 32.49 11.95
CA MET A 209 41.83 32.65 10.60
C MET A 209 42.52 31.38 10.11
N ALA A 210 43.30 30.71 10.96
CA ALA A 210 43.95 29.44 10.62
C ALA A 210 42.92 28.33 10.31
N PHE A 211 41.84 28.25 11.10
CA PHE A 211 40.73 27.35 10.84
C PHE A 211 40.06 27.64 9.49
N MET A 212 39.79 28.91 9.18
CA MET A 212 39.20 29.31 7.89
C MET A 212 40.11 28.97 6.71
N LEU A 213 41.42 29.15 6.85
CA LEU A 213 42.39 28.78 5.83
C LEU A 213 42.45 27.25 5.61
N GLU A 214 42.46 26.45 6.67
CA GLU A 214 42.42 24.99 6.57
C GLU A 214 41.07 24.49 6.03
N PHE A 215 39.96 25.14 6.38
CA PHE A 215 38.63 24.84 5.81
C PHE A 215 38.60 25.09 4.30
N VAL A 216 39.06 26.26 3.84
CA VAL A 216 39.12 26.61 2.40
C VAL A 216 40.05 25.65 1.66
N LYS A 217 41.19 25.30 2.25
CA LYS A 217 42.14 24.33 1.68
C LYS A 217 41.52 22.93 1.57
N SER A 218 40.79 22.47 2.58
CA SER A 218 40.08 21.19 2.57
C SER A 218 38.99 21.14 1.50
N MET A 219 38.20 22.21 1.36
CA MET A 219 37.19 22.36 0.31
C MET A 219 37.81 22.34 -1.09
N ALA A 220 38.92 23.07 -1.30
CA ALA A 220 39.63 23.09 -2.57
C ALA A 220 40.24 21.73 -2.93
N GLN A 221 40.78 20.99 -1.95
CA GLN A 221 41.37 19.66 -2.16
C GLN A 221 40.32 18.58 -2.42
N ASN A 222 39.19 18.61 -1.71
CA ASN A 222 38.09 17.68 -1.93
C ASN A 222 37.34 17.95 -3.24
N GLY A 223 37.25 19.22 -3.68
CA GLY A 223 36.74 19.58 -5.00
C GLY A 223 37.61 19.08 -6.17
N HIS A 224 38.91 18.85 -5.96
CA HIS A 224 39.81 18.28 -6.97
C HIS A 224 39.75 16.75 -7.08
N LYS A 225 39.41 16.04 -5.99
CA LYS A 225 39.29 14.56 -6.03
C LYS A 225 38.09 14.07 -6.84
N VAL A 226 36.98 14.82 -6.87
CA VAL A 226 35.78 14.47 -7.64
C VAL A 226 36.01 14.52 -9.16
N LYS A 227 36.92 15.39 -9.65
CA LYS A 227 37.23 15.51 -11.09
C LYS A 227 38.20 14.45 -11.62
N GLN A 228 38.92 13.71 -10.77
CA GLN A 228 39.88 12.70 -11.22
C GLN A 228 39.28 11.30 -11.32
N THR A 229 38.22 10.98 -10.57
CA THR A 229 37.51 9.70 -10.69
C THR A 229 36.62 9.60 -11.93
N SER A 230 36.26 10.72 -12.57
CA SER A 230 35.45 10.75 -13.80
C SER A 230 36.29 10.73 -15.09
N LYS A 231 37.59 10.44 -15.02
CA LYS A 231 38.50 10.43 -16.18
C LYS A 231 39.27 9.11 -16.35
N GLN A 232 38.85 8.06 -15.63
CA GLN A 232 39.44 6.71 -15.71
C GLN A 232 38.44 5.62 -16.13
N GLU A 233 37.24 6.02 -16.56
CA GLU A 233 36.28 5.14 -17.26
C GLU A 233 35.94 5.81 -18.61
N ASP A 234 36.89 5.72 -19.55
CA ASP A 234 36.67 5.77 -21.00
C ASP A 234 37.84 5.02 -21.67
#